data_AF-A0A958EXD1-F1
#
_entry.id   AF-A0A958EXD1-F1
#
_cell.length_a   1.000
_cell.length_b   1.000
_cell.length_c   1.000
_cell.angle_alpha   90.00
_cell.angle_beta   90.00
_cell.angle_gamma   90.00
#
_symmetry.space_group_name_H-M   'P 1'
#
loop_
_entity.id
_entity.type
_entity.pdbx_description
1 polymer ?
#
loop_
_entity_poly.entity_id
_entity_poly.type
_entity_poly.pdbx_seq_one_letter_code
_entity_poly.pdbx_strand_id
1 'polypeptide(L)'
;GPKFDDPFKVDETKAAEIRTADETMFRIISEFDPEEFHNLMEKDLLKRNVDACSAIFTLMQLMKKSSVKTVGYAQNLQPDTQSIVTFGSMVFYGELASQ
;
A
#
# COMPACT_ATOMS: atom_id res chain seq x y z
N GLY A 1 -11.10 7.18 -7.80
CA GLY A 1 -12.46 7.11 -8.34
C GLY A 1 -13.42 7.98 -7.53
N PRO A 2 -14.52 8.46 -8.13
CA PRO A 2 -15.43 9.45 -7.54
C PRO A 2 -16.03 9.09 -6.17
N LYS A 3 -16.16 7.79 -5.84
CA LYS A 3 -16.63 7.34 -4.52
C LYS A 3 -15.68 7.71 -3.37
N PHE A 4 -14.41 7.95 -3.68
CA PHE A 4 -13.33 8.21 -2.73
C PHE A 4 -12.71 9.60 -2.96
N ASP A 5 -13.54 10.57 -3.33
CA ASP A 5 -13.18 11.98 -3.55
C ASP A 5 -12.09 12.24 -4.61
N ASP A 6 -11.80 11.25 -5.44
CA ASP A 6 -10.90 11.39 -6.58
C ASP A 6 -11.72 11.78 -7.83
N PRO A 7 -11.40 12.93 -8.46
CA PRO A 7 -12.18 13.48 -9.58
C PRO A 7 -12.13 12.59 -10.84
N PHE A 8 -11.21 11.64 -10.91
CA PHE A 8 -11.02 10.80 -12.09
C PHE A 8 -11.75 9.47 -11.96
N LYS A 9 -12.40 9.09 -13.06
CA LYS A 9 -13.02 7.78 -13.25
C LYS A 9 -11.94 6.72 -13.46
N VAL A 10 -12.18 5.53 -12.93
CA VAL A 10 -11.25 4.41 -13.09
C VAL A 10 -11.71 3.54 -14.25
N ASP A 11 -10.87 3.45 -15.27
CA ASP A 11 -10.94 2.48 -16.36
C ASP A 11 -9.88 1.37 -16.18
N GLU A 12 -9.79 0.44 -17.13
CA GLU A 12 -8.84 -0.67 -17.07
C GLU A 12 -7.37 -0.20 -17.10
N THR A 13 -7.07 0.84 -17.89
CA THR A 13 -5.73 1.45 -17.94
C THR A 13 -5.36 2.00 -16.57
N LYS A 14 -6.26 2.76 -15.95
CA LYS A 14 -6.04 3.32 -14.61
C LYS A 14 -5.93 2.25 -13.54
N ALA A 15 -6.71 1.17 -13.67
CA ALA A 15 -6.62 0.03 -12.76
C ALA A 15 -5.24 -0.67 -12.84
N ALA A 16 -4.66 -0.79 -14.04
CA ALA A 16 -3.31 -1.34 -14.24
C ALA A 16 -2.22 -0.41 -13.69
N GLU A 17 -2.37 0.92 -13.85
CA GLU A 17 -1.48 1.91 -13.22
C GLU A 17 -1.49 1.78 -11.69
N ILE A 18 -2.69 1.72 -11.09
CA ILE A 18 -2.85 1.57 -9.65
C ILE A 18 -2.21 0.27 -9.17
N ARG A 19 -2.39 -0.83 -9.90
CA ARG A 19 -1.72 -2.11 -9.59
C ARG A 19 -0.20 -1.97 -9.57
N THR A 20 0.36 -1.35 -10.59
CA THR A 20 1.83 -1.14 -10.67
C THR A 20 2.33 -0.31 -9.49
N ALA A 21 1.57 0.72 -9.10
CA ALA A 21 1.90 1.57 -7.96
C ALA A 21 1.81 0.81 -6.63
N ASP A 22 0.79 -0.03 -6.44
CA ASP A 22 0.62 -0.87 -5.26
C ASP A 22 1.70 -1.95 -5.17
N GLU A 23 2.05 -2.60 -6.28
CA GLU A 23 3.16 -3.56 -6.36
C GLU A 23 4.51 -2.91 -6.01
N THR A 24 4.71 -1.66 -6.45
CA THR A 24 5.91 -0.87 -6.08
C THR A 24 5.95 -0.60 -4.57
N MET A 25 4.81 -0.20 -3.99
CA MET A 25 4.68 -0.02 -2.54
C MET A 25 4.98 -1.33 -1.79
N PHE A 26 4.40 -2.47 -2.22
CA PHE A 26 4.67 -3.76 -1.59
C PHE A 26 6.13 -4.19 -1.70
N ARG A 27 6.81 -3.90 -2.81
CA ARG A 27 8.26 -4.15 -2.95
C ARG A 27 9.05 -3.35 -1.92
N ILE A 28 8.78 -2.05 -1.78
CA ILE A 28 9.46 -1.18 -0.80
C ILE A 28 9.22 -1.67 0.63
N ILE A 29 7.97 -2.03 0.98
CA ILE A 29 7.67 -2.62 2.28
C ILE A 29 8.42 -3.96 2.47
N SER A 30 8.56 -4.74 1.39
CA SER A 30 9.25 -6.04 1.42
C SER A 30 10.76 -5.93 1.65
N GLU A 31 11.37 -4.82 1.23
CA GLU A 31 12.77 -4.48 1.49
C GLU A 31 13.02 -4.07 2.95
N PHE A 32 11.94 -3.86 3.72
CA PHE A 32 11.97 -3.51 5.13
C PHE A 32 12.82 -2.27 5.42
N ASP A 33 12.63 -1.23 4.61
CA ASP A 33 13.27 0.09 4.76
C ASP A 33 12.21 1.13 5.21
N PRO A 34 12.16 1.47 6.52
CA PRO A 34 11.17 2.40 7.04
C PRO A 34 11.35 3.82 6.52
N GLU A 35 12.58 4.27 6.25
CA GLU A 35 12.85 5.61 5.76
C GLU A 35 12.35 5.76 4.32
N GLU A 36 12.61 4.76 3.47
CA GLU A 36 12.11 4.77 2.10
C GLU A 36 10.58 4.63 2.06
N PHE A 37 9.99 3.83 2.94
CA PHE A 37 8.52 3.77 3.06
C PHE A 37 7.93 5.12 3.51
N HIS A 38 8.56 5.82 4.46
CA HIS A 38 8.13 7.15 4.88
C HIS A 38 8.20 8.16 3.72
N ASN A 39 9.29 8.15 2.94
CA ASN A 39 9.42 8.99 1.75
C ASN A 39 8.32 8.70 0.72
N LEU A 40 7.96 7.43 0.53
CA LEU A 40 6.88 7.02 -0.36
C LEU A 40 5.51 7.51 0.15
N MET A 41 5.28 7.44 1.47
CA MET A 41 4.04 7.93 2.08
C MET A 41 3.75 9.39 1.74
N GLU A 42 4.74 10.28 1.94
CA GLU A 42 4.59 11.71 1.69
C GLU A 42 4.43 12.05 0.20
N LYS A 43 5.19 11.36 -0.66
CA LYS A 43 5.21 11.67 -2.09
C LYS A 43 3.97 11.17 -2.83
N ASP A 44 3.44 10.01 -2.41
CA ASP A 44 2.45 9.24 -3.18
C ASP A 44 1.28 8.70 -2.34
N LEU A 45 1.55 7.87 -1.32
CA LEU A 45 0.49 7.01 -0.73
C LEU A 45 -0.66 7.80 -0.11
N LEU A 46 -0.38 8.95 0.53
CA LEU A 46 -1.41 9.82 1.10
C LEU A 46 -2.30 10.44 0.01
N LYS A 47 -1.73 10.77 -1.16
CA LYS A 47 -2.49 11.31 -2.30
C LYS A 47 -3.34 10.24 -2.98
N ARG A 48 -2.93 8.97 -2.86
CA ARG A 48 -3.67 7.80 -3.36
C ARG A 48 -4.63 7.19 -2.33
N ASN A 49 -4.85 7.86 -1.20
CA ASN A 49 -5.76 7.43 -0.14
C ASN A 49 -5.46 6.04 0.43
N VAL A 50 -4.18 5.67 0.56
CA VAL A 50 -3.79 4.43 1.25
C VAL A 50 -3.97 4.62 2.75
N ASP A 51 -4.94 3.92 3.34
CA ASP A 51 -5.38 4.09 4.72
C ASP A 51 -4.46 3.40 5.76
N ALA A 52 -3.72 2.37 5.35
CA ALA A 52 -2.88 1.57 6.23
C ALA A 52 -1.48 2.17 6.51
N CYS A 53 -1.13 3.33 5.94
CA CYS A 53 0.24 3.87 5.97
C CYS A 53 0.81 4.00 7.40
N SER A 54 0.06 4.61 8.32
CA SER A 54 0.50 4.83 9.70
C SER A 54 0.71 3.52 10.47
N ALA A 55 -0.20 2.55 10.27
CA ALA A 55 -0.11 1.23 10.89
C ALA A 55 1.10 0.45 10.37
N ILE A 56 1.35 0.46 9.06
CA ILE A 56 2.50 -0.20 8.44
C ILE A 56 3.81 0.44 8.91
N PHE A 57 3.92 1.76 8.87
CA PHE A 57 5.14 2.46 9.32
C PHE A 57 5.42 2.18 10.80
N THR A 58 4.39 2.24 11.65
CA THR A 58 4.52 1.89 13.08
C THR A 58 5.00 0.45 13.27
N LEU A 59 4.42 -0.51 12.54
CA LEU A 59 4.86 -1.90 12.58
C LEU A 59 6.33 -2.04 12.16
N MET A 60 6.76 -1.36 11.10
CA MET A 60 8.14 -1.38 10.63
C MET A 60 9.11 -0.80 11.67
N GLN A 61 8.72 0.26 12.40
CA GLN A 61 9.54 0.85 13.46
C GLN A 61 9.66 -0.06 14.70
N LEU A 62 8.62 -0.84 15.01
CA LEU A 62 8.61 -1.76 16.15
C LEU A 62 9.36 -3.06 15.89
N MET A 63 9.56 -3.44 14.63
CA MET A 63 10.23 -4.66 14.23
C MET A 63 11.73 -4.37 13.98
N LYS A 64 12.64 -5.20 14.53
CA LYS A 64 14.10 -4.96 14.45
C LYS A 64 14.67 -5.20 13.05
N LYS A 65 14.36 -6.38 12.52
CA LYS A 65 14.66 -6.86 11.18
C LYS A 65 13.57 -7.86 10.85
N SER A 66 12.87 -7.63 9.75
CA SER A 66 11.88 -8.56 9.25
C SER A 66 12.21 -8.94 7.84
N SER A 67 11.93 -10.19 7.52
CA SER A 67 11.65 -10.52 6.14
C SER A 67 10.14 -10.43 5.94
N VAL A 68 9.75 -9.89 4.80
CA VAL A 68 8.39 -9.48 4.54
C VAL A 68 7.96 -10.04 3.19
N LYS A 69 6.74 -10.55 3.12
CA LYS A 69 6.21 -11.18 1.90
C LYS A 69 4.77 -10.79 1.65
N THR A 70 4.47 -10.37 0.43
CA THR A 70 3.09 -10.25 -0.07
C THR A 70 2.48 -11.64 -0.25
N VAL A 71 1.34 -11.88 0.39
CA VAL A 71 0.60 -13.15 0.33
C VAL A 71 -0.73 -13.04 -0.41
N GLY A 72 -1.23 -11.82 -0.60
CA GLY A 72 -2.47 -11.59 -1.34
C GLY A 72 -2.54 -10.18 -1.90
N TYR A 73 -3.17 -10.06 -3.06
CA TYR A 73 -3.51 -8.80 -3.69
C TYR A 73 -4.80 -8.96 -4.48
N ALA A 74 -5.72 -7.99 -4.35
CA ALA A 74 -6.94 -7.95 -5.13
C ALA A 74 -7.35 -6.50 -5.41
N GLN A 75 -8.05 -6.29 -6.53
CA GLN A 75 -8.68 -5.03 -6.87
C GLN A 75 -10.19 -5.26 -6.98
N ASN A 76 -10.97 -4.41 -6.31
CA ASN A 76 -12.41 -4.36 -6.44
C ASN A 76 -12.80 -3.16 -7.30
N LEU A 77 -12.96 -3.40 -8.61
CA LEU A 77 -13.53 -2.44 -9.54
C LEU A 77 -15.03 -2.34 -9.31
N GLN A 78 -15.53 -1.11 -9.15
CA GLN A 78 -16.93 -0.80 -8.87
C GLN A 78 -17.50 -0.04 -10.08
N PRO A 79 -18.15 -0.74 -11.04
CA PRO A 79 -18.58 -0.13 -12.30
C PRO A 79 -19.65 0.95 -12.14
N ASP A 80 -20.51 0.80 -11.14
CA ASP A 80 -21.58 1.73 -10.76
C ASP A 80 -21.05 3.11 -10.36
N THR A 81 -19.94 3.13 -9.66
CA THR A 81 -19.28 4.36 -9.16
C THR A 81 -18.01 4.71 -9.91
N GLN A 82 -17.63 3.92 -10.91
CA GLN A 82 -16.39 4.06 -11.69
C GLN A 82 -15.17 4.27 -10.78
N SER A 83 -15.12 3.47 -9.71
CA SER A 83 -14.15 3.58 -8.62
C SER A 83 -13.46 2.24 -8.38
N ILE A 84 -12.36 2.25 -7.65
CA ILE A 84 -11.58 1.06 -7.32
C ILE A 84 -11.12 1.13 -5.87
N VAL A 85 -11.08 -0.02 -5.22
CA VAL A 85 -10.37 -0.23 -3.95
C VAL A 85 -9.44 -1.39 -4.15
N THR A 86 -8.22 -1.28 -3.64
CA THR A 86 -7.26 -2.38 -3.65
C THR A 86 -7.08 -2.93 -2.25
N PHE A 87 -6.80 -4.22 -2.17
CA PHE A 87 -6.57 -4.95 -0.93
C PHE A 87 -5.22 -5.63 -1.03
N GLY A 88 -4.37 -5.41 -0.04
CA GLY A 88 -3.07 -6.07 0.11
C GLY A 88 -3.02 -6.88 1.38
N SER A 89 -2.33 -8.02 1.34
CA SER A 89 -2.02 -8.82 2.52
C SER A 89 -0.54 -9.15 2.52
N MET A 90 0.14 -8.81 3.62
CA MET A 90 1.57 -9.04 3.79
C MET A 90 1.84 -9.73 5.13
N VAL A 91 2.84 -10.59 5.16
CA VAL A 91 3.32 -11.26 6.38
C VAL A 91 4.71 -10.74 6.70
N PHE A 92 4.90 -10.32 7.96
CA PHE A 92 6.17 -9.91 8.54
C PHE A 92 6.65 -11.01 9.47
N TYR A 93 7.85 -11.52 9.26
CA TYR A 93 8.46 -12.54 10.11
C TYR A 93 9.86 -12.08 10.53
N GLY A 94 10.08 -11.98 11.84
CA GLY A 94 11.29 -11.40 12.41
C GLY A 94 11.20 -11.24 13.92
N GLU A 95 12.14 -10.47 14.48
CA GLU A 95 12.21 -10.18 15.90
C GLU A 95 11.62 -8.80 16.22
N LEU A 96 10.91 -8.71 17.34
CA LEU A 96 10.46 -7.44 17.89
C LEU A 96 11.65 -6.65 18.45
N ALA A 97 11.58 -5.32 18.36
CA ALA A 97 12.50 -4.46 19.08
C ALA A 97 12.34 -4.67 20.60
N SER A 98 13.44 -4.92 21.28
CA SER A 98 13.50 -4.96 22.74
C SER A 98 13.34 -3.54 23.28
N GLN A 99 12.39 -3.35 24.20
CA GLN A 99 12.15 -2.07 24.91
C GLN A 99 13.34 -1.66 25.77
#